data_AF-A0A2E8FGW4-F1
#
_entry.id   AF-A0A2E8FGW4-F1
#
_cell.length_a   1.000
_cell.length_b   1.000
_cell.length_c   1.000
_cell.angle_alpha   90.00
_cell.angle_beta   90.00
_cell.angle_gamma   90.00
#
_symmetry.space_group_name_H-M   'P 1'
#
loop_
_entity.id
_entity.type
_entity.pdbx_description
1 polymer ?
#
loop_
_entity_poly.entity_id
_entity_poly.type
_entity_poly.pdbx_seq_one_letter_code
_entity_poly.pdbx_strand_id
1 'polypeptide(L)' 'MTKASELRQMSQEQLTHELRQLIDELFRLKIQAATERLDAPSNLRKLRRDIARVKTVQHEQATATNESEAVAVDETSEES' A
#
# COMPACT_ATOMS: atom_id res chain seq x y z
N MET A 1 -10.70 6.45 7.57
CA MET A 1 -10.68 5.09 7.02
C MET A 1 -10.73 5.27 5.52
N THR A 2 -9.57 5.22 4.87
CA THR A 2 -9.47 5.38 3.42
C THR A 2 -10.18 4.20 2.76
N LYS A 3 -11.07 4.47 1.81
CA LYS A 3 -11.80 3.40 1.12
C LYS A 3 -10.87 2.76 0.11
N ALA A 4 -10.91 1.43 0.00
CA ALA A 4 -10.08 0.70 -0.95
C ALA A 4 -10.30 1.15 -2.42
N SER A 5 -11.48 1.69 -2.73
CA SER A 5 -11.79 2.28 -4.03
C SER A 5 -10.96 3.52 -4.34
N GLU A 6 -10.72 4.38 -3.35
CA GLU A 6 -9.95 5.63 -3.52
C GLU A 6 -8.47 5.29 -3.74
N LEU A 7 -7.93 4.32 -2.99
CA LEU A 7 -6.54 3.86 -3.15
C LEU A 7 -6.30 3.25 -4.54
N ARG A 8 -7.25 2.50 -5.09
CA ARG A 8 -7.10 1.91 -6.43
C ARG A 8 -7.13 2.92 -7.57
N GLN A 9 -7.72 4.10 -7.36
CA GLN A 9 -7.77 5.18 -8.35
C GLN A 9 -6.51 6.06 -8.33
N MET A 10 -5.68 5.95 -7.29
CA MET A 10 -4.43 6.70 -7.17
C MET A 10 -3.34 6.11 -8.06
N SER A 11 -2.44 6.98 -8.53
CA SER A 11 -1.24 6.55 -9.25
C SER A 11 -0.22 5.89 -8.31
N GLN A 12 0.73 5.14 -8.88
CA GLN A 12 1.81 4.50 -8.11
C GLN A 12 2.59 5.53 -7.26
N GLU A 13 2.85 6.71 -7.81
CA GLU A 13 3.56 7.79 -7.12
C GLU A 13 2.74 8.35 -5.95
N GLN A 14 1.43 8.55 -6.15
CA GLN A 14 0.52 9.01 -5.11
C GLN A 14 0.41 7.98 -3.98
N LEU A 15 0.28 6.70 -4.30
CA LEU A 15 0.29 5.61 -3.32
C LEU A 15 1.59 5.58 -2.51
N THR A 16 2.72 5.82 -3.16
CA THR A 16 4.02 5.86 -2.50
C THR A 16 4.15 7.09 -1.58
N HIS A 17 3.62 8.23 -2.00
CA HIS A 17 3.57 9.44 -1.17
C HIS A 17 2.68 9.23 0.06
N GLU A 18 1.47 8.73 -0.15
CA GLU A 18 0.51 8.41 0.93
C GLU A 18 1.11 7.41 1.93
N LEU A 19 1.79 6.37 1.44
CA LEU A 19 2.46 5.39 2.29
C LEU A 19 3.49 6.05 3.21
N ARG A 20 4.28 6.99 2.70
CA ARG A 20 5.27 7.72 3.51
C ARG A 20 4.59 8.57 4.58
N GLN A 21 3.55 9.30 4.22
CA GLN A 21 2.79 10.11 5.18
C GLN A 21 2.22 9.25 6.32
N LEU A 22 1.61 8.11 6.00
CA LEU A 22 1.04 7.20 7.00
C LEU A 22 2.12 6.60 7.92
N ILE A 23 3.32 6.33 7.41
CA ILE A 23 4.45 5.83 8.21
C ILE A 23 4.95 6.91 9.17
N ASP A 24 5.09 8.15 8.70
CA ASP A 24 5.52 9.28 9.53
C ASP A 24 4.52 9.55 10.66
N GLU A 25 3.22 9.51 10.35
CA GLU A 25 2.17 9.66 11.35
C GLU A 25 2.20 8.52 12.37
N LEU A 26 2.41 7.28 11.93
CA LEU A 26 2.55 6.12 12.82
C LEU A 26 3.77 6.27 13.74
N PHE A 27 4.89 6.78 13.22
CA PHE A 27 6.11 7.01 13.99
C PHE A 27 5.88 8.06 15.08
N ARG A 28 5.25 9.19 14.74
CA ARG A 28 4.85 10.22 15.70
C ARG A 28 3.94 9.66 16.79
N LEU A 29 2.91 8.91 16.42
CA LEU A 29 1.99 8.28 17.38
C LEU A 29 2.68 7.25 18.28
N LYS A 30 3.68 6.53 17.77
CA LYS A 30 4.48 5.59 18.58
C LYS A 30 5.32 6.32 19.62
N ILE A 31 5.95 7.43 19.25
CA ILE A 31 6.73 8.26 20.19
C ILE A 31 5.79 8.82 21.26
N GLN A 32 4.66 9.41 20.85
CA GLN A 32 3.67 9.96 21.78
C GLN A 32 3.12 8.88 22.73
N ALA A 33 2.87 7.67 22.24
CA ALA A 33 2.41 6.55 23.06
C ALA A 33 3.46 6.05 24.06
N ALA A 34 4.75 6.30 23.81
CA ALA A 34 5.83 5.94 24.71
C ALA A 34 6.03 6.99 25.82
N THR A 35 5.77 8.26 25.53
CA THR A 35 5.93 9.35 26.51
C THR A 35 4.69 9.53 27.38
N GLU A 36 3.50 9.34 26.83
CA GLU A 36 2.23 9.61 27.52
C GLU A 36 1.16 8.58 27.17
N ARG A 37 0.11 8.50 28.00
CA ARG A 37 -1.05 7.66 27.70
C ARG A 37 -1.80 8.25 26.52
N LEU A 38 -1.82 7.52 25.40
CA LEU A 38 -2.49 7.95 24.19
C LEU A 38 -4.01 8.03 24.41
N ASP A 39 -4.63 9.17 24.05
CA ASP A 39 -6.08 9.37 24.16
C ASP A 39 -6.87 8.39 23.27
N ALA A 40 -6.30 8.03 22.12
CA ALA A 40 -6.95 7.20 21.12
C ALA A 40 -6.03 6.06 20.61
N PRO A 41 -5.79 5.00 21.41
CA PRO A 41 -4.96 3.85 21.00
C PRO A 41 -5.49 3.13 19.75
N SER A 42 -6.79 3.29 19.45
CA SER A 42 -7.42 2.79 18.24
C SER A 42 -6.81 3.36 16.95
N ASN A 43 -6.25 4.57 16.98
CA ASN A 43 -5.68 5.22 15.81
C ASN A 43 -4.42 4.52 15.33
N LEU A 44 -3.59 4.02 16.25
CA LEU A 44 -2.42 3.22 15.94
C LEU A 44 -2.79 1.95 15.15
N ARG A 45 -3.91 1.30 15.52
CA ARG A 45 -4.46 0.15 14.79
C ARG A 45 -5.08 0.54 13.44
N LYS A 46 -5.66 1.73 13.31
CA LYS A 46 -6.18 2.26 12.04
C LYS A 46 -5.04 2.51 11.05
N LEU A 47 -4.02 3.27 11.46
CA LEU A 47 -2.85 3.57 10.62
C LEU A 47 -2.15 2.30 10.13
N ARG A 48 -1.94 1.31 11.01
CA ARG A 48 -1.34 0.02 10.61
C ARG A 48 -2.15 -0.69 9.51
N ARG A 49 -3.48 -0.60 9.54
CA ARG A 49 -4.34 -1.18 8.50
C ARG A 49 -4.30 -0.38 7.23
N ASP A 50 -4.29 0.94 7.32
CA ASP A 50 -4.25 1.81 6.15
C ASP A 50 -2.92 1.62 5.39
N ILE A 51 -1.79 1.52 6.11
CA ILE A 51 -0.48 1.13 5.52
C ILE A 51 -0.56 -0.23 4.82
N ALA A 52 -1.18 -1.23 5.46
CA ALA A 52 -1.31 -2.56 4.88
C ALA A 52 -2.12 -2.53 3.58
N ARG A 53 -3.23 -1.79 3.56
CA ARG A 53 -4.06 -1.64 2.35
C ARG A 53 -3.30 -0.99 1.20
N VAL A 54 -2.56 0.10 1.47
CA VAL A 54 -1.76 0.77 0.43
C VAL A 54 -0.74 -0.19 -0.16
N LYS A 55 -0.04 -0.96 0.68
CA LYS A 55 0.92 -1.98 0.21
C LYS A 55 0.25 -3.09 -0.60
N THR A 56 -0.95 -3.53 -0.21
CA THR A 56 -1.70 -4.52 -0.99
C THR A 56 -2.06 -3.98 -2.37
N VAL A 57 -2.57 -2.76 -2.47
CA VAL A 57 -2.91 -2.14 -3.78
C VAL A 57 -1.66 -1.97 -4.65
N GLN A 58 -0.53 -1.55 -4.08
CA GLN A 58 0.74 -1.48 -4.81
C GLN A 58 1.18 -2.85 -5.35
N HIS A 59 0.95 -3.91 -4.58
CA HIS A 59 1.25 -5.27 -5.02
C HIS A 59 0.29 -5.73 -6.12
N GLU A 60 -1.01 -5.49 -5.98
CA GLU A 60 -2.03 -5.80 -7.01
C GLU A 60 -1.69 -5.13 -8.35
N GLN A 61 -1.25 -3.86 -8.33
CA GLN A 61 -0.81 -3.15 -9.54
C GLN A 61 0.46 -3.77 -10.16
N ALA A 62 1.41 -4.18 -9.32
CA ALA A 62 2.65 -4.82 -9.79
C ALA A 62 2.39 -6.21 -10.40
N THR A 63 1.51 -7.03 -9.79
CA THR A 63 1.18 -8.36 -10.31
C THR A 63 0.38 -8.27 -11.61
N ALA A 64 -0.56 -7.32 -11.72
CA ALA A 64 -1.29 -7.10 -12.96
C ALA A 64 -0.37 -6.68 -14.12
N THR A 65 0.70 -5.95 -13.82
CA THR A 65 1.73 -5.60 -14.82
C THR A 65 2.55 -6.82 -15.23
N ASN A 66 2.96 -7.67 -14.28
CA ASN A 66 3.75 -8.88 -14.57
C ASN A 66 2.97 -9.95 -15.34
N GLU A 67 1.64 -10.09 -15.14
CA GLU A 67 0.82 -11.02 -15.94
C GLU A 67 0.77 -10.63 -17.42
N SER A 68 0.87 -9.33 -17.74
CA SER A 68 0.93 -8.85 -19.13
C SER A 68 2.24 -9.23 -19.84
N GLU A 69 3.31 -9.45 -19.10
CA GLU A 69 4.64 -9.75 -19.66
C GLU A 69 4.84 -11.26 -19.86
N ALA A 70 4.15 -12.10 -19.08
CA ALA A 70 4.25 -13.56 -19.16
C ALA A 70 3.51 -14.19 -20.36
N VAL A 71 2.47 -13.53 -20.90
CA VAL A 71 1.68 -14.06 -22.04
C VAL A 71 2.44 -13.95 -23.38
N ALA A 72 3.41 -13.04 -23.50
CA ALA A 72 4.14 -12.81 -24.75
C ALA A 72 5.24 -13.84 -25.06
N VAL A 73 5.61 -14.71 -24.11
CA VAL A 73 6.74 -15.65 -24.26
C VAL A 73 6.31 -17.01 -24.82
N ASP A 74 5.02 -17.36 -24.71
CA ASP A 74 4.50 -18.68 -25.10
C ASP A 74 4.29 -18.84 -26.62
N GLU A 75 4.04 -17.74 -27.36
CA GLU A 75 3.74 -17.78 -28.80
C GLU A 75 4.97 -17.94 -29.72
N THR A 76 6.20 -17.94 -29.21
CA THR A 76 7.43 -17.97 -30.05
C THR A 76 8.06 -19.37 -30.20
N SER A 77 7.42 -20.43 -29.71
CA SER A 77 8.04 -21.76 -29.63
C SER A 77 7.37 -22.89 -30.44
N GLU A 78 6.37 -22.60 -31.28
CA GLU A 78 5.72 -23.59 -32.16
C GLU A 78 6.04 -23.49 -33.67
N GLU A 79 6.83 -22.52 -34.12
CA GLU A 79 7.29 -22.45 -35.53
C GLU A 79 8.82 -22.43 -35.62
N SER A 80 9.47 -23.60 -35.48
CA SER A 80 10.79 -23.93 -36.08
C SER A 80 11.11 -25.41 -35.92
#